data_AF-A0A9N7UKA9-F1
#
_entry.id   AF-A0A9N7UKA9-F1
#
_cell.length_a   1.000
_cell.length_b   1.000
_cell.length_c   1.000
_cell.angle_alpha   90.00
_cell.angle_beta   90.00
_cell.angle_gamma   90.00
#
_symmetry.space_group_name_H-M   'P 1'
#
loop_
_entity.id
_entity.type
_entity.pdbx_description
1 polymer ?
#
loop_
_entity_poly.entity_id
_entity_poly.type
_entity_poly.pdbx_seq_one_letter_code
_entity_poly.pdbx_strand_id
1 'polypeptide(L)'
;MPKYQKPKPGPDALDSPDVDPTAEACSRSDLETIMSAIKQSERSVLTRIDSSVMAAADKLHKEIDSLASDLKTEILNVRAEFTRVTEEMRKENTTFSTRIDDLEEEANGQANRVVALEAKVNTLSTQVARLTDKTEDLESRQRRDNCRLIGVEEGLGNIRPERAVAELLKEALALDCTPRLIGHIGACSRDQKMGMPRGQ
;
A
#
# COMPACT_ATOMS: atom_id res chain seq x y z
N MET A 1 -63.11 72.15 63.80
CA MET A 1 -64.45 72.47 64.36
C MET A 1 -65.45 72.19 63.26
N PRO A 2 -66.61 71.52 63.43
CA PRO A 2 -67.40 71.25 64.65
C PRO A 2 -67.84 69.75 64.75
N LYS A 3 -68.63 69.19 65.69
CA LYS A 3 -69.26 69.61 66.96
C LYS A 3 -69.63 68.33 67.75
N TYR A 4 -69.61 68.50 69.07
CA TYR A 4 -70.13 67.64 70.13
C TYR A 4 -71.58 67.15 69.94
N GLN A 5 -71.88 65.97 70.50
CA GLN A 5 -73.08 65.76 71.34
C GLN A 5 -72.87 64.58 72.31
N LYS A 6 -73.05 64.88 73.62
CA LYS A 6 -73.20 63.91 74.72
C LYS A 6 -74.66 63.42 74.77
N PRO A 7 -74.93 62.30 75.46
CA PRO A 7 -75.64 62.43 76.75
C PRO A 7 -75.11 61.52 77.89
N LYS A 8 -75.36 61.94 79.12
CA LYS A 8 -75.34 61.24 80.44
C LYS A 8 -76.79 61.28 80.99
N PRO A 9 -77.21 60.64 82.11
CA PRO A 9 -76.56 59.72 83.07
C PRO A 9 -77.41 58.44 83.41
N GLY A 10 -76.92 57.59 84.34
CA GLY A 10 -77.49 56.29 84.81
C GLY A 10 -78.78 56.38 85.67
N PRO A 11 -79.24 55.27 86.29
CA PRO A 11 -78.66 54.84 87.59
C PRO A 11 -78.66 53.33 87.92
N ASP A 12 -77.76 52.97 88.85
CA ASP A 12 -77.83 51.99 89.96
C ASP A 12 -78.07 50.47 89.78
N ALA A 13 -77.51 49.76 90.78
CA ALA A 13 -77.56 48.33 91.15
C ALA A 13 -76.56 47.42 90.41
N LEU A 14 -75.44 47.07 91.04
CA LEU A 14 -75.30 45.85 91.87
C LEU A 14 -75.67 44.59 91.06
N ASP A 15 -74.69 43.96 90.43
CA ASP A 15 -74.28 42.59 90.78
C ASP A 15 -73.05 42.19 89.94
N SER A 16 -71.97 41.82 90.62
CA SER A 16 -70.98 40.94 90.00
C SER A 16 -71.57 39.55 89.94
N PRO A 17 -71.39 38.81 88.84
CA PRO A 17 -70.93 37.45 89.00
C PRO A 17 -69.64 37.24 88.20
N ASP A 18 -68.60 36.93 88.96
CA ASP A 18 -67.46 36.08 88.63
C ASP A 18 -67.20 35.81 87.14
N VAL A 19 -66.20 36.52 86.63
CA VAL A 19 -65.38 36.08 85.52
C VAL A 19 -64.59 34.86 86.01
N ASP A 20 -65.04 33.66 85.65
CA ASP A 20 -64.31 32.41 85.89
C ASP A 20 -63.00 32.41 85.04
N PRO A 21 -61.80 32.48 85.64
CA PRO A 21 -60.52 32.57 84.92
C PRO A 21 -60.07 31.23 84.32
N THR A 22 -60.86 30.17 84.50
CA THR A 22 -60.37 28.79 84.38
C THR A 22 -60.55 28.20 82.97
N ALA A 23 -61.43 28.77 82.13
CA ALA A 23 -61.64 28.32 80.75
C ALA A 23 -60.63 28.93 79.73
N GLU A 24 -60.08 30.12 80.00
CA GLU A 24 -59.06 30.76 79.15
C GLU A 24 -57.63 30.21 79.39
N ALA A 25 -57.35 29.71 80.60
CA ALA A 25 -56.06 29.12 80.92
C ALA A 25 -55.83 27.77 80.22
N CYS A 26 -56.90 26.97 80.03
CA CYS A 26 -56.83 25.65 79.42
C CYS A 26 -56.60 25.74 77.89
N SER A 27 -57.27 26.67 77.20
CA SER A 27 -57.12 26.90 75.75
C SER A 27 -55.77 27.55 75.36
N ARG A 28 -55.17 28.33 76.26
CA ARG A 28 -53.85 28.94 76.07
C ARG A 28 -52.70 27.93 76.17
N SER A 29 -52.80 26.96 77.08
CA SER A 29 -51.83 25.86 77.24
C SER A 29 -51.77 24.95 75.99
N ASP A 30 -52.94 24.64 75.41
CA ASP A 30 -53.02 23.82 74.21
C ASP A 30 -52.40 24.52 72.99
N LEU A 31 -52.63 25.83 72.84
CA LEU A 31 -52.03 26.64 71.78
C LEU A 31 -50.49 26.72 71.90
N GLU A 32 -49.96 26.82 73.12
CA GLU A 32 -48.52 26.85 73.37
C GLU A 32 -47.84 25.48 73.10
N THR A 33 -48.55 24.40 73.42
CA THR A 33 -48.15 23.02 73.10
C THR A 33 -48.12 22.81 71.58
N ILE A 34 -49.14 23.27 70.85
CA ILE A 34 -49.20 23.20 69.39
C ILE A 34 -48.08 24.03 68.76
N MET A 35 -47.83 25.26 69.23
CA MET A 35 -46.75 26.10 68.69
C MET A 35 -45.36 25.49 68.92
N SER A 36 -45.15 24.84 70.08
CA SER A 36 -43.91 24.13 70.39
C SER A 36 -43.73 22.89 69.50
N ALA A 37 -44.80 22.13 69.27
CA ALA A 37 -44.80 20.99 68.36
C ALA A 37 -44.52 21.41 66.90
N ILE A 38 -45.10 22.52 66.43
CA ILE A 38 -44.84 23.08 65.10
C ILE A 38 -43.35 23.44 64.96
N LYS A 39 -42.81 24.22 65.90
CA LYS A 39 -41.38 24.59 65.90
C LYS A 39 -40.46 23.37 65.91
N GLN A 40 -40.82 22.32 66.65
CA GLN A 40 -40.07 21.07 66.69
C GLN A 40 -40.16 20.32 65.35
N SER A 41 -41.34 20.27 64.74
CA SER A 41 -41.54 19.65 63.42
C SER A 41 -40.78 20.38 62.32
N GLU A 42 -40.76 21.72 62.33
CA GLU A 42 -39.98 22.54 61.40
C GLU A 42 -38.49 22.25 61.51
N ARG A 43 -37.96 22.24 62.75
CA ARG A 43 -36.56 21.86 63.00
C ARG A 43 -36.26 20.45 62.53
N SER A 44 -37.17 19.50 62.76
CA SER A 44 -37.00 18.12 62.30
C SER A 44 -37.04 17.99 60.78
N VAL A 45 -37.82 18.81 60.08
CA VAL A 45 -37.88 18.78 58.61
C VAL A 45 -36.62 19.40 58.02
N LEU A 46 -36.15 20.53 58.57
CA LEU A 46 -34.90 21.16 58.14
C LEU A 46 -33.70 20.22 58.28
N THR A 47 -33.55 19.52 59.40
CA THR A 47 -32.43 18.56 59.57
C THR A 47 -32.53 17.37 58.62
N ARG A 48 -33.73 16.92 58.28
CA ARG A 48 -33.94 15.85 57.27
C ARG A 48 -33.63 16.34 55.86
N ILE A 49 -33.98 17.57 55.53
CA ILE A 49 -33.63 18.19 54.25
C ILE A 49 -32.12 18.34 54.15
N ASP A 50 -31.47 18.92 55.17
CA ASP A 50 -30.01 19.10 55.20
C ASP A 50 -29.27 17.76 55.06
N SER A 51 -29.65 16.74 55.84
CA SER A 51 -29.04 15.42 55.74
C SER A 51 -29.26 14.77 54.36
N SER A 52 -30.46 14.90 53.78
CA SER A 52 -30.75 14.41 52.43
C SER A 52 -29.96 15.15 51.36
N VAL A 53 -29.82 16.48 51.47
CA VAL A 53 -29.07 17.31 50.53
C VAL A 53 -27.57 17.01 50.61
N MET A 54 -27.02 16.86 51.82
CA MET A 54 -25.62 16.48 52.01
C MET A 54 -25.34 15.08 51.44
N ALA A 55 -26.23 14.11 51.70
CA ALA A 55 -26.09 12.77 51.13
C ALA A 55 -26.13 12.77 49.58
N ALA A 56 -27.01 13.59 48.99
CA ALA A 56 -27.08 13.76 47.54
C ALA A 56 -25.82 14.45 46.99
N ALA A 57 -25.32 15.50 47.67
CA ALA A 57 -24.10 16.20 47.29
C ALA A 57 -22.87 15.28 47.34
N ASP A 58 -22.75 14.45 48.38
CA ASP A 58 -21.68 13.45 48.51
C ASP A 58 -21.74 12.41 47.39
N LYS A 59 -22.95 11.97 47.01
CA LYS A 59 -23.13 11.03 45.90
C LYS A 59 -22.67 11.66 44.58
N LEU A 60 -23.08 12.90 44.31
CA LEU A 60 -22.68 13.62 43.10
C LEU A 60 -21.17 13.85 43.05
N HIS A 61 -20.53 14.23 44.16
CA HIS A 61 -19.07 14.37 44.20
C HIS A 61 -18.36 13.05 43.87
N LYS A 62 -18.82 11.93 44.44
CA LYS A 62 -18.26 10.61 44.14
C LYS A 62 -18.43 10.23 42.66
N GLU A 63 -19.59 10.50 42.07
CA GLU A 63 -19.83 10.24 40.65
C GLU A 63 -18.93 11.12 39.76
N ILE A 64 -18.77 12.39 40.12
CA ILE A 64 -17.86 13.32 39.42
C ILE A 64 -16.41 12.83 39.51
N ASP A 65 -15.95 12.44 40.70
CA ASP A 65 -14.58 11.94 40.91
C ASP A 65 -14.33 10.64 40.16
N SER A 66 -15.31 9.72 40.15
CA SER A 66 -15.25 8.49 39.37
C SER A 66 -15.13 8.78 37.88
N LEU A 67 -16.03 9.62 37.35
CA LEU A 67 -16.03 9.96 35.92
C LEU A 67 -14.75 10.70 35.51
N ALA A 68 -14.25 11.61 36.36
CA ALA A 68 -13.00 12.32 36.11
C ALA A 68 -11.80 11.37 36.09
N SER A 69 -11.79 10.38 36.99
CA SER A 69 -10.78 9.31 36.99
C SER A 69 -10.86 8.47 35.72
N ASP A 70 -12.05 8.00 35.36
CA ASP A 70 -12.27 7.15 34.18
C ASP A 70 -11.83 7.86 32.90
N LEU A 71 -12.29 9.11 32.69
CA LEU A 71 -11.87 9.93 31.54
C LEU A 71 -10.36 10.14 31.50
N LYS A 72 -9.71 10.36 32.65
CA LYS A 72 -8.26 10.49 32.70
C LYS A 72 -7.57 9.20 32.28
N THR A 73 -8.07 8.04 32.70
CA THR A 73 -7.50 6.75 32.29
C THR A 73 -7.68 6.50 30.79
N GLU A 74 -8.85 6.80 30.23
CA GLU A 74 -9.11 6.66 28.80
C GLU A 74 -8.22 7.59 27.97
N ILE A 75 -8.06 8.85 28.37
CA ILE A 75 -7.17 9.81 27.69
C ILE A 75 -5.72 9.30 27.69
N LEU A 76 -5.25 8.75 28.82
CA LEU A 76 -3.89 8.19 28.90
C LEU A 76 -3.75 6.95 28.03
N ASN A 77 -4.75 6.07 28.01
CA ASN A 77 -4.76 4.87 27.18
C ASN A 77 -4.74 5.23 25.69
N VAL A 78 -5.62 6.14 25.27
CA VAL A 78 -5.69 6.64 23.88
C VAL A 78 -4.36 7.28 23.47
N ARG A 79 -3.76 8.12 24.33
CA ARG A 79 -2.44 8.69 24.06
C ARG A 79 -1.36 7.62 23.90
N ALA A 80 -1.34 6.61 24.76
CA ALA A 80 -0.38 5.52 24.66
C ALA A 80 -0.53 4.73 23.35
N GLU A 81 -1.76 4.41 22.97
CA GLU A 81 -2.08 3.75 21.70
C GLU A 81 -1.66 4.60 20.49
N PHE A 82 -1.96 5.90 20.49
CA PHE A 82 -1.54 6.80 19.42
C PHE A 82 -0.02 6.91 19.31
N THR A 83 0.69 7.00 20.44
CA THR A 83 2.16 7.01 20.45
C THR A 83 2.70 5.70 19.87
N ARG A 84 2.17 4.56 20.30
CA ARG A 84 2.55 3.24 19.77
C ARG A 84 2.36 3.14 18.26
N VAL A 85 1.17 3.48 17.76
CA VAL A 85 0.87 3.44 16.32
C VAL A 85 1.77 4.39 15.53
N THR A 86 2.05 5.58 16.07
CA THR A 86 2.95 6.55 15.41
C THR A 86 4.38 6.02 15.32
N GLU A 87 4.87 5.36 16.38
CA GLU A 87 6.19 4.72 16.39
C GLU A 87 6.27 3.54 15.42
N GLU A 88 5.25 2.70 15.39
CA GLU A 88 5.13 1.59 14.42
C GLU A 88 5.13 2.12 12.98
N MET A 89 4.28 3.11 12.67
CA MET A 89 4.26 3.75 11.35
C MET A 89 5.60 4.37 10.98
N ARG A 90 6.29 5.02 11.93
CA ARG A 90 7.63 5.59 11.69
C ARG A 90 8.63 4.49 11.35
N LYS A 91 8.60 3.37 12.07
CA LYS A 91 9.48 2.22 11.82
C LYS A 91 9.21 1.58 10.46
N GLU A 92 7.94 1.38 10.10
CA GLU A 92 7.55 0.89 8.79
C GLU A 92 8.01 1.84 7.68
N ASN A 93 7.82 3.15 7.86
CA ASN A 93 8.26 4.14 6.89
C ASN A 93 9.79 4.14 6.70
N THR A 94 10.56 4.01 7.79
CA THR A 94 12.02 3.85 7.67
C THR A 94 12.41 2.58 6.93
N THR A 95 11.68 1.48 7.18
CA THR A 95 11.93 0.19 6.49
C THR A 95 11.58 0.27 5.00
N PHE A 96 10.50 1.00 4.65
CA PHE A 96 10.15 1.23 3.25
C PHE A 96 11.16 2.14 2.55
N SER A 97 11.63 3.20 3.22
CA SER A 97 12.68 4.06 2.67
C SER A 97 13.93 3.26 2.33
N THR A 98 14.44 2.44 3.25
CA THR A 98 15.64 1.62 2.99
C THR A 98 15.42 0.62 1.85
N ARG A 99 14.24 0.00 1.79
CA ARG A 99 13.91 -0.93 0.70
C ARG A 99 13.81 -0.24 -0.66
N ILE A 100 13.34 1.01 -0.69
CA ILE A 100 13.30 1.80 -1.92
C ILE A 100 14.73 2.14 -2.34
N ASP A 101 15.58 2.60 -1.43
CA ASP A 101 16.98 2.90 -1.71
C ASP A 101 17.72 1.67 -2.28
N ASP A 102 17.54 0.49 -1.66
CA ASP A 102 18.11 -0.78 -2.13
C ASP A 102 17.62 -1.15 -3.55
N LEU A 103 16.31 -0.95 -3.82
CA LEU A 103 15.74 -1.22 -5.14
C LEU A 103 16.23 -0.25 -6.20
N GLU A 104 16.42 1.03 -5.85
CA GLU A 104 16.99 2.03 -6.75
C GLU A 104 18.44 1.70 -7.09
N GLU A 105 19.24 1.29 -6.10
CA GLU A 105 20.62 0.84 -6.32
C GLU A 105 20.67 -0.41 -7.22
N GLU A 106 19.83 -1.42 -6.93
CA GLU A 106 19.76 -2.63 -7.74
C GLU A 106 19.31 -2.33 -9.17
N ALA A 107 18.27 -1.52 -9.36
CA ALA A 107 17.79 -1.12 -10.67
C ALA A 107 18.85 -0.38 -11.47
N ASN A 108 19.60 0.53 -10.83
CA ASN A 108 20.71 1.21 -11.47
C ASN A 108 21.85 0.25 -11.83
N GLY A 109 22.18 -0.70 -10.94
CA GLY A 109 23.14 -1.76 -11.21
C GLY A 109 22.72 -2.65 -12.38
N GLN A 110 21.44 -3.02 -12.46
CA GLN A 110 20.87 -3.78 -13.57
C GLN A 110 20.89 -2.99 -14.88
N ALA A 111 20.53 -1.70 -14.86
CA ALA A 111 20.60 -0.82 -16.03
C ALA A 111 22.03 -0.74 -16.58
N ASN A 112 23.03 -0.54 -15.72
CA ASN A 112 24.43 -0.54 -16.11
C ASN A 112 24.88 -1.88 -16.72
N ARG A 113 24.41 -3.01 -16.16
CA ARG A 113 24.69 -4.34 -16.72
C ARG A 113 24.05 -4.53 -18.10
N VAL A 114 22.83 -4.03 -18.31
CA VAL A 114 22.16 -4.08 -19.62
C VAL A 114 22.96 -3.30 -20.64
N VAL A 115 23.35 -2.05 -20.34
CA VAL A 115 24.20 -1.24 -21.24
C VAL A 115 25.51 -1.94 -21.58
N ALA A 116 26.16 -2.56 -20.59
CA ALA A 116 27.39 -3.32 -20.81
C ALA A 116 27.17 -4.57 -21.70
N LEU A 117 26.03 -5.24 -21.56
CA LEU A 117 25.66 -6.38 -22.40
C LEU A 117 25.34 -5.94 -23.82
N GLU A 118 24.59 -4.85 -24.01
CA GLU A 118 24.30 -4.28 -25.32
C GLU A 118 25.59 -3.90 -26.06
N ALA A 119 26.55 -3.28 -25.38
CA ALA A 119 27.86 -2.98 -25.95
C ALA A 119 28.62 -4.25 -26.40
N LYS A 120 28.56 -5.32 -25.60
CA LYS A 120 29.16 -6.62 -25.97
C LYS A 120 28.44 -7.25 -27.16
N VAL A 121 27.12 -7.22 -27.20
CA VAL A 121 26.32 -7.73 -28.33
C VAL A 121 26.66 -6.99 -29.61
N ASN A 122 26.76 -5.66 -29.58
CA ASN A 122 27.16 -4.86 -30.73
C ASN A 122 28.58 -5.22 -31.21
N THR A 123 29.51 -5.40 -30.27
CA THR A 123 30.89 -5.82 -30.59
C THR A 123 30.93 -7.22 -31.20
N LEU A 124 30.16 -8.16 -30.66
CA LEU A 124 30.08 -9.52 -31.22
C LEU A 124 29.41 -9.52 -32.58
N SER A 125 28.33 -8.75 -32.77
CA SER A 125 27.64 -8.63 -34.05
C SER A 125 28.55 -8.09 -35.14
N THR A 126 29.36 -7.07 -34.84
CA THR A 126 30.33 -6.53 -35.80
C THR A 126 31.46 -7.52 -36.11
N GLN A 127 31.92 -8.29 -35.12
CA GLN A 127 32.89 -9.37 -35.35
C GLN A 127 32.32 -10.48 -36.22
N VAL A 128 31.08 -10.90 -35.97
CA VAL A 128 30.39 -11.92 -36.78
C VAL A 128 30.26 -11.44 -38.21
N ALA A 129 29.78 -10.21 -38.45
CA ALA A 129 29.69 -9.65 -39.80
C ALA A 129 31.05 -9.67 -40.52
N ARG A 130 32.10 -9.20 -39.86
CA ARG A 130 33.46 -9.20 -40.42
C ARG A 130 33.97 -10.61 -40.74
N LEU A 131 33.67 -11.59 -39.89
CA LEU A 131 34.06 -12.98 -40.12
C LEU A 131 33.28 -13.62 -41.26
N THR A 132 31.99 -13.29 -41.39
CA THR A 132 31.16 -13.68 -42.54
C THR A 132 31.74 -13.12 -43.83
N ASP A 133 31.99 -11.81 -43.90
CA ASP A 133 32.58 -11.16 -45.10
C ASP A 133 33.93 -11.79 -45.47
N LYS A 134 34.78 -12.09 -44.48
CA LYS A 134 36.06 -12.74 -44.72
C LYS A 134 35.89 -14.16 -45.25
N THR A 135 34.91 -14.90 -44.73
CA THR A 135 34.63 -16.26 -45.19
C THR A 135 34.10 -16.25 -46.62
N GLU A 136 33.22 -15.31 -46.95
CA GLU A 136 32.72 -15.11 -48.32
C GLU A 136 33.84 -14.70 -49.29
N ASP A 137 34.77 -13.81 -48.91
CA ASP A 137 35.93 -13.46 -49.75
C ASP A 137 36.84 -14.67 -49.97
N LEU A 138 37.13 -15.44 -48.92
CA LEU A 138 37.95 -16.65 -49.03
C LEU A 138 37.29 -17.72 -49.89
N GLU A 139 36.00 -17.95 -49.73
CA GLU A 139 35.23 -18.87 -50.57
C GLU A 139 35.21 -18.40 -52.03
N SER A 140 35.03 -17.09 -52.26
CA SER A 140 35.06 -16.50 -53.60
C SER A 140 36.44 -16.63 -54.24
N ARG A 141 37.53 -16.42 -53.49
CA ARG A 141 38.92 -16.66 -53.95
C ARG A 141 39.16 -18.13 -54.28
N GLN A 142 38.71 -19.03 -53.42
CA GLN A 142 38.87 -20.47 -53.64
C GLN A 142 38.10 -20.94 -54.88
N ARG A 143 36.93 -20.34 -55.16
CA ARG A 143 36.11 -20.67 -56.33
C ARG A 143 36.56 -19.98 -57.62
N ARG A 144 37.31 -18.88 -57.55
CA ARG A 144 37.77 -18.14 -58.74
C ARG A 144 38.57 -18.99 -59.71
N ASP A 145 39.41 -19.88 -59.19
CA ASP A 145 40.24 -20.76 -60.01
C ASP A 145 39.50 -22.05 -60.41
N ASN A 146 38.27 -22.24 -59.93
CA ASN A 146 37.46 -23.42 -60.22
C ASN A 146 36.44 -23.12 -61.33
N CYS A 147 36.63 -23.74 -62.49
CA CYS A 147 35.64 -23.72 -63.56
C CYS A 147 34.65 -24.90 -63.42
N ARG A 148 33.35 -24.65 -63.58
CA ARG A 148 32.32 -25.70 -63.64
C ARG A 148 31.98 -26.01 -65.10
N LEU A 149 32.17 -27.26 -65.51
CA LEU A 149 31.74 -27.77 -66.81
C LEU A 149 30.45 -28.57 -66.62
N ILE A 150 29.37 -28.15 -67.29
CA ILE A 150 28.04 -28.75 -67.21
C ILE A 150 27.73 -29.41 -68.56
N GLY A 151 27.06 -30.56 -68.56
CA GLY A 151 26.67 -31.26 -69.78
C GLY A 151 27.76 -32.15 -70.39
N VAL A 152 28.81 -32.46 -69.65
CA VAL A 152 29.84 -33.42 -70.06
C VAL A 152 29.29 -34.84 -69.90
N GLU A 153 29.26 -35.63 -70.98
CA GLU A 153 28.79 -37.03 -70.93
C GLU A 153 29.72 -37.88 -70.04
N GLU A 154 29.15 -38.54 -69.02
CA GLU A 154 29.90 -39.34 -68.04
C GLU A 154 30.33 -40.73 -68.58
N GLY A 155 30.34 -40.93 -69.91
CA GLY A 155 30.51 -42.23 -70.57
C GLY A 155 31.95 -42.78 -70.67
N LEU A 156 32.98 -41.97 -70.38
CA LEU A 156 34.39 -42.39 -70.41
C LEU A 156 34.84 -42.95 -69.06
N GLY A 157 34.17 -44.02 -68.63
CA GLY A 157 34.22 -44.60 -67.28
C GLY A 157 35.53 -45.23 -66.79
N ASN A 158 36.71 -44.71 -67.15
CA ASN A 158 37.97 -45.09 -66.47
C ASN A 158 39.17 -44.17 -66.81
N ILE A 159 38.97 -43.11 -67.59
CA ILE A 159 40.04 -42.17 -67.93
C ILE A 159 39.94 -41.00 -66.96
N ARG A 160 41.06 -40.68 -66.30
CA ARG A 160 41.22 -39.49 -65.45
C ARG A 160 40.48 -38.30 -66.08
N PRO A 161 39.38 -37.80 -65.48
CA PRO A 161 38.50 -36.79 -66.11
C PRO A 161 39.28 -35.53 -66.48
N GLU A 162 40.35 -35.24 -65.75
CA GLU A 162 41.27 -34.14 -66.00
C GLU A 162 41.94 -34.24 -67.37
N ARG A 163 42.29 -35.45 -67.84
CA ARG A 163 42.95 -35.65 -69.14
C ARG A 163 41.96 -35.50 -70.29
N ALA A 164 40.78 -36.09 -70.18
CA ALA A 164 39.73 -36.00 -71.22
C ALA A 164 39.28 -34.54 -71.41
N VAL A 165 39.07 -33.81 -70.31
CA VAL A 165 38.73 -32.38 -70.36
C VAL A 165 39.89 -31.53 -70.89
N ALA A 166 41.15 -31.85 -70.55
CA ALA A 166 42.30 -31.11 -71.07
C ALA A 166 42.46 -31.27 -72.60
N GLU A 167 42.19 -32.45 -73.14
CA GLU A 167 42.17 -32.69 -74.59
C GLU A 167 41.02 -31.93 -75.26
N LEU A 168 39.81 -32.00 -74.70
CA LEU A 168 38.65 -31.26 -75.19
C LEU A 168 38.91 -29.74 -75.23
N LEU A 169 39.52 -29.18 -74.18
CA LEU A 169 39.85 -27.75 -74.13
C LEU A 169 40.94 -27.37 -75.13
N LYS A 170 41.92 -28.25 -75.36
CA LYS A 170 42.96 -28.03 -76.36
C LYS A 170 42.34 -27.90 -77.76
N GLU A 171 41.41 -28.79 -78.09
CA GLU A 171 40.70 -28.78 -79.37
C GLU A 171 39.75 -27.58 -79.50
N ALA A 172 38.92 -27.33 -78.48
CA ALA A 172 37.91 -26.28 -78.53
C ALA A 172 38.50 -24.85 -78.56
N LEU A 173 39.61 -24.63 -77.86
CA LEU A 173 40.27 -23.32 -77.76
C LEU A 173 41.49 -23.18 -78.68
N ALA A 174 41.80 -24.20 -79.48
CA ALA A 174 42.96 -24.26 -80.37
C ALA A 174 44.30 -23.93 -79.67
N LEU A 175 44.54 -24.56 -78.51
CA LEU A 175 45.74 -24.33 -77.71
C LEU A 175 46.93 -25.16 -78.22
N ASP A 176 48.12 -24.57 -78.20
CA ASP A 176 49.36 -25.25 -78.63
C ASP A 176 49.75 -26.41 -77.69
N CYS A 177 49.36 -26.33 -76.40
CA CYS A 177 49.69 -27.31 -75.38
C CYS A 177 48.46 -27.73 -74.54
N THR A 178 48.51 -28.95 -73.99
CA THR A 178 47.44 -29.47 -73.11
C THR A 178 47.54 -28.80 -71.73
N PRO A 179 46.48 -28.14 -71.24
CA PRO A 179 46.49 -27.50 -69.92
C PRO A 179 46.58 -28.53 -68.79
N ARG A 180 47.26 -28.19 -67.68
CA ARG A 180 47.24 -29.00 -66.44
C ARG A 180 46.00 -28.65 -65.65
N LEU A 181 45.13 -29.64 -65.44
CA LEU A 181 43.90 -29.50 -64.68
C LEU A 181 43.99 -30.34 -63.40
N ILE A 182 43.44 -29.79 -62.32
CA ILE A 182 43.16 -30.52 -61.08
C ILE A 182 41.65 -30.44 -60.92
N GLY A 183 40.96 -31.58 -60.99
CA GLY A 183 39.51 -31.62 -61.05
C GLY A 183 38.94 -32.82 -60.32
N HIS A 184 37.67 -32.74 -59.97
CA HIS A 184 36.90 -33.85 -59.42
C HIS A 184 35.48 -33.78 -59.97
N ILE A 185 34.85 -34.94 -60.14
CA ILE A 185 33.44 -35.01 -60.50
C ILE A 185 32.63 -34.65 -59.25
N GLY A 186 31.75 -33.65 -59.35
CA GLY A 186 30.91 -33.21 -58.24
C GLY A 186 30.02 -34.34 -57.69
N ALA A 187 29.64 -34.25 -56.42
CA ALA A 187 28.75 -35.22 -55.79
C ALA A 187 27.39 -35.29 -56.51
N CYS A 188 26.86 -36.50 -56.71
CA CYS A 188 25.59 -36.73 -57.37
C CYS A 188 24.46 -36.21 -56.48
N SER A 189 23.65 -35.25 -56.97
CA SER A 189 22.43 -34.83 -56.26
C SER A 189 21.40 -35.96 -56.37
N ARG A 190 20.65 -36.22 -55.29
CA ARG A 190 19.76 -37.39 -55.14
C ARG A 190 18.62 -37.47 -56.17
N ASP A 191 18.39 -36.44 -56.97
CA ASP A 191 17.26 -36.32 -57.89
C ASP A 191 17.58 -36.63 -59.37
N GLN A 192 18.77 -37.15 -59.68
CA GLN A 192 19.12 -37.50 -61.06
C GLN A 192 18.50 -38.84 -61.50
N LYS A 193 17.58 -38.77 -62.47
CA LYS A 193 17.17 -39.92 -63.28
C LYS A 193 18.41 -40.50 -63.99
N MET A 194 18.55 -41.83 -63.93
CA MET A 194 19.61 -42.59 -64.60
C MET A 194 19.77 -42.12 -66.06
N GLY A 195 20.93 -41.55 -66.39
CA GLY A 195 21.29 -41.15 -67.76
C GLY A 195 21.46 -39.64 -68.01
N MET A 196 21.22 -38.76 -67.03
CA MET A 196 21.54 -37.32 -67.19
C MET A 196 22.88 -36.94 -66.55
N PRO A 197 23.71 -36.11 -67.22
CA PRO A 197 24.97 -35.62 -66.66
C PRO A 197 24.74 -34.74 -65.42
N ARG A 198 25.67 -34.77 -64.47
CA ARG A 198 25.52 -34.04 -63.20
C ARG A 198 25.41 -32.53 -63.40
N GLY A 199 24.30 -31.93 -62.96
CA GLY A 199 24.17 -30.47 -62.75
C GLY A 199 23.34 -29.68 -63.78
N GLN A 200 22.36 -30.30 -64.43
CA GLN A 200 21.28 -29.57 -65.13
C GLN A 200 20.23 -29.02 -64.16
#